data_AF-A0A965VPR5-F1
#
_entry.id   AF-A0A965VPR5-F1
#
_cell.length_a   1.000
_cell.length_b   1.000
_cell.length_c   1.000
_cell.angle_alpha   90.00
_cell.angle_beta   90.00
_cell.angle_gamma   90.00
#
_symmetry.space_group_name_H-M   'P 1'
#
loop_
_entity.id
_entity.type
_entity.pdbx_description
1 polymer ?
#
loop_
_entity_poly.entity_id
_entity_poly.type
_entity_poly.pdbx_seq_one_letter_code
_entity_poly.pdbx_strand_id
1 'polypeptide(L)'
;MSDLELQKLVNAAASGKRPHFFEDHDVDRLLTIVWALAGELAVTRERLDTVERLLSERQLLDRAKIDAYRPDASAAEERGRWQIEYIARLLRL
;
A
#
# COMPACT_ATOMS: atom_id res chain seq x y z
N MET A 1 19.24 10.08 -17.77
CA MET A 1 19.66 8.91 -16.97
C MET A 1 18.92 7.71 -17.49
N SER A 2 19.61 6.60 -17.75
CA SER A 2 18.97 5.36 -18.20
C SER A 2 18.31 4.63 -17.01
N ASP A 3 17.22 3.90 -17.25
CA ASP A 3 16.51 3.13 -16.21
C ASP A 3 17.45 2.17 -15.45
N LEU A 4 18.43 1.61 -16.16
CA LEU A 4 19.43 0.71 -15.59
C LEU A 4 20.35 1.42 -14.58
N GLU A 5 20.68 2.69 -14.80
CA GLU A 5 21.46 3.50 -13.84
C GLU A 5 20.64 3.86 -12.61
N LEU A 6 19.34 4.15 -12.81
CA LEU A 6 18.40 4.46 -11.74
C LEU A 6 18.19 3.25 -10.81
N GLN A 7 18.05 2.07 -11.41
CA GLN A 7 17.89 0.80 -10.69
C GLN A 7 19.15 0.43 -9.88
N LYS A 8 20.34 0.75 -10.38
CA LYS A 8 21.61 0.56 -9.64
C LYS A 8 21.72 1.52 -8.45
N LEU A 9 21.30 2.78 -8.60
CA LEU A 9 21.29 3.77 -7.52
C LEU A 9 20.29 3.40 -6.42
N VAL A 10 19.09 2.96 -6.79
CA VAL A 10 18.05 2.55 -5.83
C VAL A 10 18.49 1.31 -5.02
N ASN A 11 19.23 0.40 -5.63
CA ASN A 11 19.74 -0.81 -4.97
C ASN A 11 21.12 -0.64 -4.32
N ALA A 12 21.75 0.54 -4.44
CA ALA A 12 23.04 0.78 -3.82
C ALA A 12 22.89 0.78 -2.29
N ALA A 13 23.82 0.12 -1.59
CA ALA A 13 23.87 0.20 -0.13
C ALA A 13 24.01 1.67 0.28
N ALA A 14 23.12 2.15 1.15
CA ALA A 14 23.18 3.51 1.66
C ALA A 14 24.55 3.78 2.27
N SER A 15 25.24 4.84 1.83
CA SER A 15 26.63 5.14 2.21
C SER A 15 26.79 5.75 3.61
N GLY A 16 25.78 5.61 4.49
CA GLY A 16 25.77 6.16 5.84
C GLY A 16 25.39 5.12 6.88
N LYS A 17 25.87 5.32 8.13
CA LYS A 17 25.36 4.57 9.29
C LYS A 17 23.86 4.85 9.36
N ARG A 18 23.03 3.80 9.44
CA ARG A 18 21.57 3.96 9.51
C ARG A 18 21.25 4.93 10.67
N PRO A 19 20.49 6.00 10.42
CA PRO A 19 20.14 6.93 11.49
C PRO A 19 19.38 6.16 12.58
N HIS A 20 19.82 6.35 13.82
CA HIS A 20 19.12 5.89 15.01
C HIS A 20 18.42 7.09 15.63
N PHE A 21 17.11 7.04 15.73
CA PHE A 21 16.32 8.19 16.19
C PHE A 21 15.83 8.00 17.63
N PHE A 22 15.62 6.76 18.06
CA PHE A 22 15.17 6.42 19.40
C PHE A 22 16.25 5.69 20.21
N GLU A 23 16.11 5.74 21.53
CA GLU A 23 16.99 5.00 22.44
C GLU A 23 16.82 3.49 22.28
N ASP A 24 15.59 3.03 22.01
CA ASP A 24 15.27 1.63 21.77
C ASP A 24 15.32 1.31 20.26
N HIS A 25 16.24 0.43 19.89
CA HIS A 25 16.45 -0.02 18.51
C HIS A 25 15.24 -0.77 17.94
N ASP A 26 14.43 -1.41 18.77
CA ASP A 26 13.21 -2.09 18.29
C ASP A 26 12.14 -1.09 17.87
N VAL A 27 12.13 0.12 18.46
CA VAL A 27 11.25 1.22 18.04
C VAL A 27 11.66 1.77 16.68
N ASP A 28 12.95 1.98 16.44
CA ASP A 28 13.48 2.38 15.12
C ASP A 28 13.11 1.33 14.03
N ARG A 29 13.24 0.04 14.37
CA ARG A 29 12.88 -1.06 13.45
C ARG A 29 11.38 -1.09 13.18
N LEU A 30 10.54 -0.94 14.20
CA LEU A 30 9.09 -0.88 14.03
C LEU A 30 8.69 0.31 13.15
N LEU A 31 9.25 1.49 13.40
CA LEU A 31 8.99 2.68 12.60
C LEU A 31 9.38 2.48 11.12
N THR A 32 10.53 1.84 10.88
CA THR A 32 10.97 1.49 9.52
C THR A 32 9.96 0.59 8.81
N ILE A 33 9.42 -0.42 9.50
CA ILE A 33 8.39 -1.31 8.95
C ILE A 33 7.10 -0.52 8.65
N VAL A 34 6.66 0.34 9.57
CA VAL A 34 5.46 1.18 9.39
C VAL A 34 5.61 2.10 8.18
N TRP A 35 6.77 2.73 8.00
CA TRP A 35 7.01 3.59 6.84
C TRP A 35 7.06 2.80 5.53
N ALA A 36 7.67 1.63 5.51
CA ALA A 36 7.65 0.77 4.33
C ALA A 36 6.19 0.41 3.95
N LEU A 37 5.37 -0.01 4.92
CA LEU A 37 3.95 -0.31 4.70
C LEU A 37 3.16 0.93 4.23
N ALA A 38 3.44 2.11 4.80
CA ALA A 38 2.81 3.36 4.37
C ALA A 38 3.16 3.72 2.91
N GLY A 39 4.41 3.49 2.51
CA GLY A 39 4.86 3.65 1.12
C GLY A 39 4.11 2.72 0.16
N GLU A 40 4.03 1.43 0.48
CA GLU A 40 3.29 0.45 -0.33
C GLU A 40 1.79 0.79 -0.42
N LEU A 41 1.19 1.29 0.67
CA LEU A 41 -0.19 1.77 0.67
C LEU A 41 -0.37 3.00 -0.23
N ALA A 42 0.58 3.94 -0.23
CA ALA A 42 0.54 5.11 -1.10
C ALA A 42 0.58 4.71 -2.58
N VAL A 43 1.52 3.84 -2.97
CA VAL A 43 1.64 3.31 -4.34
C VAL A 43 0.36 2.57 -4.76
N THR A 44 -0.23 1.78 -3.84
CA THR A 44 -1.50 1.09 -4.10
C THR A 44 -2.63 2.08 -4.37
N ARG A 45 -2.73 3.17 -3.58
CA ARG A 45 -3.74 4.22 -3.77
C ARG A 45 -3.56 4.97 -5.10
N GLU A 46 -2.33 5.28 -5.49
CA GLU A 46 -2.04 5.90 -6.79
C GLU A 46 -2.44 4.99 -7.96
N ARG A 47 -2.17 3.69 -7.85
CA ARG A 47 -2.61 2.71 -8.85
C ARG A 47 -4.14 2.62 -8.92
N LEU A 48 -4.84 2.66 -7.79
CA LEU A 48 -6.31 2.70 -7.76
C LEU A 48 -6.86 3.98 -8.41
N ASP A 49 -6.32 5.17 -8.08
CA ASP A 49 -6.72 6.43 -8.73
C ASP A 49 -6.52 6.37 -10.25
N THR A 50 -5.43 5.75 -10.72
CA THR A 50 -5.19 5.54 -12.15
C THR A 50 -6.29 4.69 -12.78
N VAL A 51 -6.71 3.59 -12.13
CA VAL A 51 -7.81 2.74 -12.62
C VAL A 51 -9.12 3.53 -12.67
N GLU A 52 -9.44 4.28 -11.62
CA GLU A 52 -10.65 5.12 -11.57
C GLU A 52 -10.69 6.14 -12.71
N ARG A 53 -9.57 6.82 -12.98
CA ARG A 53 -9.45 7.79 -14.07
C ARG A 53 -9.64 7.13 -15.44
N LEU A 54 -8.97 6.01 -15.68
CA LEU A 54 -9.06 5.28 -16.95
C LEU A 54 -10.49 4.75 -17.23
N LEU A 55 -11.23 4.37 -16.19
CA LEU A 55 -12.63 3.96 -16.32
C LEU A 55 -13.57 5.16 -16.54
N SER A 56 -13.30 6.28 -15.84
CA SER A 56 -14.06 7.52 -16.00
C SER A 56 -13.87 8.15 -17.38
N GLU A 57 -12.64 8.15 -17.92
CA GLU A 57 -12.33 8.62 -19.27
C GLU A 57 -13.10 7.84 -20.35
N ARG A 58 -13.29 6.53 -20.11
CA ARG A 58 -14.09 5.65 -20.97
C ARG A 58 -15.59 5.71 -20.68
N GLN A 59 -16.03 6.57 -19.77
CA GLN A 59 -17.42 6.74 -19.33
C GLN A 59 -18.05 5.43 -18.79
N LEU A 60 -17.24 4.49 -18.30
CA LEU A 60 -17.70 3.22 -17.75
C LEU A 60 -18.07 3.32 -16.27
N LEU A 61 -17.43 4.24 -15.54
CA LEU A 61 -17.63 4.43 -14.11
C LEU A 61 -17.46 5.91 -13.76
N ASP A 62 -18.43 6.49 -13.08
CA ASP A 62 -18.30 7.80 -12.46
C ASP A 62 -17.65 7.63 -11.08
N ARG A 63 -16.60 8.41 -10.81
CA ARG A 63 -15.88 8.39 -9.52
C ARG A 63 -16.82 8.67 -8.34
N ALA A 64 -17.81 9.55 -8.52
CA ALA A 64 -18.77 9.85 -7.46
C ALA A 64 -19.59 8.62 -7.04
N LYS A 65 -19.78 7.64 -7.93
CA LYS A 65 -20.46 6.38 -7.60
C LYS A 65 -19.62 5.47 -6.69
N ILE A 66 -18.29 5.58 -6.74
CA ILE A 66 -17.39 4.84 -5.84
C ILE A 66 -17.57 5.35 -4.42
N ASP A 67 -17.54 6.67 -4.22
CA ASP A 67 -17.71 7.30 -2.90
C ASP A 67 -19.12 7.06 -2.33
N ALA A 68 -20.13 7.07 -3.20
CA ALA A 68 -21.51 6.78 -2.84
C ALA A 68 -21.80 5.29 -2.67
N TYR A 69 -20.89 4.39 -3.08
CA TYR A 69 -21.15 2.96 -3.07
C TYR A 69 -21.48 2.45 -1.67
N ARG A 70 -22.54 1.65 -1.58
CA ARG A 70 -22.93 0.94 -0.36
C ARG A 70 -22.97 -0.55 -0.70
N PRO A 71 -22.14 -1.39 -0.05
CA PRO A 71 -22.24 -2.82 -0.25
C PRO A 71 -23.63 -3.33 0.11
N ASP A 72 -24.12 -4.27 -0.67
CA ASP A 72 -25.20 -5.14 -0.24
C ASP A 72 -24.69 -6.20 0.76
N ALA A 73 -25.61 -7.01 1.28
CA ALA A 73 -25.28 -8.05 2.25
C ALA A 73 -24.25 -9.05 1.72
N SER A 74 -24.32 -9.41 0.44
CA SER A 74 -23.41 -10.38 -0.18
C SER A 74 -21.98 -9.82 -0.27
N ALA A 75 -21.83 -8.58 -0.75
CA ALA A 75 -20.55 -7.91 -0.88
C ALA A 75 -19.92 -7.59 0.50
N ALA A 76 -20.74 -7.37 1.53
CA ALA A 76 -20.26 -7.20 2.90
C ALA A 76 -19.76 -8.52 3.50
N GLU A 77 -20.50 -9.63 3.32
CA GLU A 77 -20.11 -10.95 3.79
C GLU A 77 -18.80 -11.43 3.15
N GLU A 78 -18.67 -11.29 1.83
CA GLU A 78 -17.46 -11.66 1.09
C GLU A 78 -16.24 -10.89 1.61
N ARG A 79 -16.37 -9.57 1.81
CA ARG A 79 -15.30 -8.75 2.39
C ARG A 79 -14.96 -9.14 3.82
N GLY A 80 -15.96 -9.45 4.64
CA GLY A 80 -15.76 -9.93 6.00
C GLY A 80 -14.94 -11.23 6.03
N ARG A 81 -15.27 -12.18 5.15
CA ARG A 81 -14.52 -13.43 5.01
C ARG A 81 -13.07 -13.18 4.60
N TRP A 82 -12.84 -12.36 3.58
CA TRP A 82 -11.47 -12.01 3.15
C TRP A 82 -10.66 -11.37 4.27
N GLN A 83 -11.26 -10.48 5.05
CA GLN A 83 -10.59 -9.82 6.17
C GLN A 83 -10.21 -10.82 7.27
N ILE A 84 -11.12 -11.73 7.63
CA ILE A 84 -10.84 -12.77 8.63
C ILE A 84 -9.72 -13.70 8.14
N GLU A 85 -9.78 -14.17 6.90
CA GLU A 85 -8.75 -15.04 6.32
C GLU A 85 -7.38 -14.34 6.25
N TYR A 86 -7.37 -13.04 5.92
CA TYR A 86 -6.14 -12.26 5.88
C TYR A 86 -5.54 -12.08 7.28
N ILE A 87 -6.34 -11.66 8.26
CA ILE A 87 -5.90 -11.51 9.66
C ILE A 87 -5.40 -12.86 10.21
N ALA A 88 -6.13 -13.95 9.96
CA ALA A 88 -5.75 -15.27 10.40
C ALA A 88 -4.37 -15.69 9.84
N ARG A 89 -4.03 -15.33 8.59
CA ARG A 89 -2.70 -15.57 8.02
C ARG A 89 -1.61 -14.76 8.70
N LEU A 90 -1.88 -13.49 9.05
CA LEU A 90 -0.92 -12.63 9.72
C LEU A 90 -0.64 -13.09 11.16
N LEU A 91 -1.66 -13.55 11.87
CA LEU A 91 -1.57 -13.94 13.28
C LEU A 91 -1.10 -15.38 13.51
N ARG A 92 -0.90 -16.17 12.44
CA ARG A 92 -0.51 -17.58 12.53
C ARG A 92 0.98 -17.82 12.83
N LEU A 93 1.69 -16.79 13.30
CA LEU A 93 3.10 -16.87 13.68
C LEU A 93 3.34 -17.96 14.74
#